data_AF-A0A6J2U7I4-F1
#
_entry.id   AF-A0A6J2U7I4-F1
#
_cell.length_a   1.000
_cell.length_b   1.000
_cell.length_c   1.000
_cell.angle_alpha   90.00
_cell.angle_beta   90.00
_cell.angle_gamma   90.00
#
_symmetry.space_group_name_H-M   'P 1'
#
loop_
_entity.id
_entity.type
_entity.pdbx_description
1 polymer ?
#
loop_
_entity_poly.entity_id
_entity_poly.type
_entity_poly.pdbx_seq_one_letter_code
_entity_poly.pdbx_strand_id
1 'polypeptide(L)'
;MASRFSRLLKPGAVMGRELKEHIATYEGHSREKGELDNEIRLLRKQQDETEDNLAEALAEDEFQRILRGQQECAPTDNELVEIFKRHLGRIIDKIAAKYQRSVYLDADMRKLKAVIDKGIAETNSEAGAAAATSV
;
A
#
# COMPACT_ATOMS: atom_id res chain seq x y z
N MET A 1 1.69 22.02 -8.87
CA MET A 1 2.71 21.17 -9.49
C MET A 1 2.21 20.74 -10.85
N ALA A 2 3.02 20.79 -11.91
CA ALA A 2 2.63 20.22 -13.20
C ALA A 2 2.74 18.69 -13.13
N SER A 3 1.61 18.00 -13.31
CA SER A 3 1.52 16.53 -13.36
C SER A 3 2.54 15.93 -14.33
N ARG A 4 3.15 14.78 -14.02
CA ARG A 4 4.10 14.10 -14.92
C ARG A 4 3.48 13.83 -16.30
N PHE A 5 2.17 13.57 -16.34
CA PHE A 5 1.41 13.38 -17.57
C PHE A 5 1.28 14.65 -18.42
N SER A 6 1.17 15.81 -17.79
CA SER A 6 1.07 17.10 -18.52
C SER A 6 2.32 17.42 -19.33
N ARG A 7 3.48 16.86 -18.95
CA ARG A 7 4.75 17.01 -19.67
C ARG A 7 4.82 16.18 -20.96
N LEU A 8 3.89 15.25 -21.16
CA LEU A 8 3.83 14.39 -22.35
C LEU A 8 3.02 15.01 -23.48
N LEU A 9 2.41 16.18 -23.25
CA LEU A 9 1.61 16.88 -24.24
C LEU A 9 2.48 17.74 -25.16
N LYS A 10 2.14 17.78 -26.44
CA LYS A 10 2.78 18.67 -27.41
C LYS A 10 2.47 20.14 -27.09
N PRO A 11 3.34 21.07 -27.47
CA PRO A 11 3.03 22.51 -27.40
C PRO A 11 1.72 22.83 -28.11
N GLY A 12 0.86 23.63 -27.47
CA GLY A 12 -0.46 23.99 -28.00
C GLY A 12 -1.55 22.92 -27.83
N ALA A 13 -1.23 21.71 -27.33
CA ALA A 13 -2.21 20.70 -27.01
C ALA A 13 -3.05 21.09 -25.78
N VAL A 14 -4.37 21.06 -25.89
CA VAL A 14 -5.29 21.38 -24.81
C VAL A 14 -5.91 20.09 -24.27
N MET A 15 -5.65 19.78 -23.00
CA MET A 15 -6.29 18.63 -22.35
C MET A 15 -7.80 18.83 -22.20
N GLY A 16 -8.56 17.86 -22.71
CA GLY A 16 -9.98 17.69 -22.41
C GLY A 16 -10.24 17.47 -20.91
N ARG A 17 -11.48 17.70 -20.50
CA ARG A 17 -11.92 17.57 -19.10
C ARG A 17 -11.75 16.14 -18.58
N GLU A 18 -12.15 15.14 -19.36
CA GLU A 18 -12.08 13.72 -18.99
C GLU A 18 -10.64 13.27 -18.73
N LEU A 19 -9.69 13.67 -19.59
CA LEU A 19 -8.27 13.36 -19.39
C LEU A 19 -7.72 14.00 -18.09
N LYS A 20 -8.14 15.23 -17.77
CA LYS A 20 -7.77 15.88 -16.50
C LYS A 20 -8.34 15.14 -15.28
N GLU A 21 -9.58 14.68 -15.35
CA GLU A 21 -10.23 13.92 -14.28
C GLU A 21 -9.54 12.57 -14.05
N HIS A 22 -9.16 11.86 -15.12
CA HIS A 22 -8.39 10.62 -15.00
C HIS A 22 -7.01 10.83 -14.39
N ILE A 23 -6.28 11.89 -14.81
CA ILE A 23 -4.98 12.24 -14.21
C ILE A 23 -5.14 12.56 -12.73
N ALA A 24 -6.13 13.36 -12.35
CA ALA A 24 -6.40 13.69 -10.95
C ALA A 24 -6.73 12.45 -10.12
N THR A 25 -7.51 11.52 -10.67
CA THR A 25 -7.84 10.24 -10.04
C THR A 25 -6.60 9.38 -9.84
N TYR A 26 -5.74 9.27 -10.86
CA TYR A 26 -4.48 8.53 -10.76
C TYR A 26 -3.55 9.11 -9.68
N GLU A 27 -3.44 10.44 -9.61
CA GLU A 27 -2.66 11.12 -8.56
C GLU A 27 -3.26 10.94 -7.17
N GLY A 28 -4.59 10.87 -7.07
CA GLY A 28 -5.29 10.49 -5.84
C GLY A 28 -4.90 9.08 -5.39
N HIS A 29 -5.01 8.08 -6.27
CA HIS A 29 -4.63 6.69 -5.96
C HIS A 29 -3.14 6.56 -5.64
N SER A 30 -2.27 7.31 -6.32
CA SER A 30 -0.83 7.30 -6.03
C SER A 30 -0.52 7.83 -4.63
N ARG A 31 -1.27 8.83 -4.15
CA ARG A 31 -1.13 9.33 -2.77
C ARG A 31 -1.65 8.33 -1.76
N GLU A 32 -2.85 7.78 -1.99
CA GLU A 32 -3.45 6.74 -1.14
C GLU A 32 -2.50 5.54 -1.01
N LYS A 33 -1.85 5.12 -2.10
CA LYS A 33 -0.85 4.05 -2.07
C LYS A 33 0.34 4.39 -1.18
N GLY A 34 0.88 5.60 -1.29
CA GLY A 34 1.99 6.05 -0.44
C GLY A 34 1.60 6.12 1.05
N GLU A 35 0.36 6.50 1.35
CA GLU A 35 -0.19 6.46 2.71
C GLU A 35 -0.28 5.02 3.24
N LEU A 36 -0.82 4.09 2.44
CA LEU A 36 -0.90 2.67 2.79
C LEU A 36 0.49 2.06 3.06
N ASP A 37 1.49 2.37 2.23
CA ASP A 37 2.85 1.86 2.42
C ASP A 37 3.46 2.33 3.75
N ASN A 38 3.23 3.60 4.13
CA ASN A 38 3.66 4.14 5.41
C ASN A 38 2.93 3.46 6.59
N GLU A 39 1.61 3.28 6.48
CA GLU A 39 0.82 2.61 7.51
C GLU A 39 1.20 1.13 7.69
N ILE A 40 1.47 0.42 6.59
CA ILE A 40 1.97 -0.97 6.63
C ILE A 40 3.32 -1.01 7.36
N ARG A 41 4.24 -0.08 7.06
CA ARG A 41 5.54 -0.01 7.74
C ARG A 41 5.39 0.20 9.25
N LEU A 42 4.47 1.08 9.67
CA LEU A 42 4.18 1.30 11.09
C LEU A 42 3.58 0.06 11.76
N LEU A 43 2.64 -0.61 11.10
CA LEU A 43 2.04 -1.84 11.63
C LEU A 43 3.05 -2.99 11.74
N ARG A 44 3.98 -3.11 10.79
CA ARG A 44 5.08 -4.08 10.87
C ARG A 44 5.99 -3.79 12.05
N LYS A 45 6.37 -2.53 12.27
CA LYS A 45 7.12 -2.15 13.47
C LYS A 45 6.38 -2.51 14.76
N GLN A 46 5.06 -2.26 14.81
CA GLN A 46 4.23 -2.65 15.96
C GLN A 46 4.16 -4.17 16.13
N GLN A 47 4.12 -4.93 15.03
CA GLN A 47 4.17 -6.39 15.06
C GLN A 47 5.49 -6.85 15.68
N ASP A 48 6.62 -6.37 15.18
CA ASP A 48 7.96 -6.73 15.66
C ASP A 48 8.10 -6.42 17.16
N GLU A 49 7.70 -5.22 17.58
CA GLU A 49 7.69 -4.83 19.01
C GLU A 49 6.78 -5.73 19.86
N THR A 50 5.65 -6.19 19.32
CA THR A 50 4.75 -7.10 20.05
C THR A 50 5.33 -8.50 20.14
N GLU A 51 6.00 -8.97 19.09
CA GLU A 51 6.69 -10.27 19.06
C GLU A 51 7.84 -10.31 20.07
N ASP A 52 8.68 -9.26 20.10
CA ASP A 52 9.79 -9.13 21.05
C ASP A 52 9.29 -9.14 22.50
N ASN A 53 8.30 -8.30 22.82
CA ASN A 53 7.72 -8.24 24.17
C ASN A 53 7.10 -9.59 24.59
N LEU A 54 6.49 -10.30 23.64
CA LEU A 54 5.88 -11.60 23.93
C LEU A 54 6.95 -12.67 24.18
N ALA A 55 8.03 -12.66 23.40
CA ALA A 55 9.16 -13.56 23.60
C ALA A 55 9.81 -13.34 24.98
N GLU A 56 10.02 -12.08 25.37
CA GLU A 56 10.53 -11.72 26.70
C GLU A 56 9.60 -12.19 27.82
N ALA A 57 8.29 -11.96 27.69
CA ALA A 57 7.32 -12.37 28.70
C ALA A 57 7.24 -13.91 28.86
N LEU A 58 7.33 -14.65 27.76
CA LEU A 58 7.36 -16.11 27.79
C LEU A 58 8.65 -16.64 28.42
N ALA A 59 9.80 -16.03 28.10
CA ALA A 59 11.08 -16.41 28.69
C ALA A 59 11.14 -16.12 30.20
N GLU A 60 10.60 -14.98 30.64
CA GLU A 60 10.52 -14.65 32.07
C GLU A 60 9.58 -15.60 32.82
N ASP A 61 8.41 -15.94 32.26
CA ASP A 61 7.50 -16.93 32.87
C ASP A 61 8.17 -18.30 33.02
N GLU A 62 8.87 -18.76 31.99
CA GLU A 62 9.64 -20.00 32.04
C GLU A 62 10.72 -19.93 33.14
N PHE A 63 11.49 -18.84 33.19
CA PHE A 63 12.53 -18.64 34.19
C PHE A 63 11.96 -18.66 35.62
N GLN A 64 10.84 -17.98 35.87
CA GLN A 64 10.17 -17.95 37.17
C GLN A 64 9.63 -19.32 37.59
N ARG A 65 9.11 -20.11 36.64
CA ARG A 65 8.65 -21.48 36.91
C ARG A 65 9.80 -22.40 37.30
N ILE A 66 10.93 -22.28 36.60
CA ILE A 66 12.18 -23.01 36.93
C ILE A 66 12.63 -22.67 38.36
N LEU A 67 12.66 -21.38 38.73
CA LEU A 67 13.02 -20.95 40.09
C LEU A 67 12.10 -21.52 41.18
N ARG A 68 10.83 -21.77 40.85
CA ARG A 68 9.83 -22.35 41.77
C ARG A 68 9.86 -23.88 41.82
N GLY A 69 10.76 -24.53 41.07
CA GLY A 69 10.85 -25.99 40.99
C GLY A 69 9.64 -26.65 40.32
N GLN A 70 8.87 -25.89 39.52
CA GLN A 70 7.74 -26.44 38.76
C GLN A 70 8.29 -27.12 37.50
N GLN A 71 8.11 -28.44 37.41
CA GLN A 71 8.71 -29.28 36.35
C GLN A 71 7.83 -29.44 35.10
N GLU A 72 6.60 -28.94 35.11
CA GLU A 72 5.69 -29.04 33.96
C GLU A 72 5.96 -27.98 32.89
N CYS A 73 5.62 -28.38 31.65
CA CYS A 73 6.12 -27.91 30.36
C CYS A 73 5.88 -26.43 30.04
N ALA A 74 6.79 -25.90 29.23
CA ALA A 74 6.56 -24.73 28.38
C ALA A 74 5.17 -24.80 27.70
N PRO A 75 4.59 -23.66 27.29
CA PRO A 75 3.31 -23.65 26.61
C PRO A 75 3.31 -24.65 25.44
N THR A 76 2.25 -25.44 25.34
CA THR A 76 2.04 -26.33 24.19
C THR A 76 1.90 -25.52 22.91
N ASP A 77 2.13 -26.13 21.76
CA ASP A 77 1.98 -25.47 20.46
C ASP A 77 0.58 -24.83 20.29
N ASN A 78 -0.47 -25.50 20.79
CA ASN A 78 -1.83 -24.97 20.75
C ASN A 78 -1.98 -23.70 21.62
N GLU A 79 -1.37 -23.69 22.81
CA GLU A 79 -1.37 -22.52 23.68
C GLU A 79 -0.58 -21.37 23.06
N LEU A 80 0.58 -21.64 22.46
CA LEU A 80 1.35 -20.64 21.72
C LEU A 80 0.55 -20.05 20.56
N VAL A 81 -0.16 -20.88 19.79
CA VAL A 81 -1.02 -20.42 18.71
C VAL A 81 -2.12 -19.49 19.23
N GLU A 82 -2.77 -19.83 20.34
CA GLU A 82 -3.81 -18.97 20.92
C GLU A 82 -3.25 -17.66 21.48
N ILE A 83 -2.05 -17.71 22.09
CA ILE A 83 -1.32 -16.51 22.52
C ILE A 83 -1.00 -15.63 21.31
N PHE A 84 -0.41 -16.18 20.24
CA PHE A 84 -0.10 -15.40 19.03
C PHE A 84 -1.35 -14.82 18.37
N LYS A 85 -2.45 -15.59 18.26
CA LYS A 85 -3.72 -15.07 17.75
C LYS A 85 -4.22 -13.90 18.58
N ARG A 86 -4.16 -14.01 19.91
CA ARG A 86 -4.63 -12.97 20.83
C ARG A 86 -3.82 -11.68 20.71
N HIS A 87 -2.50 -11.79 20.58
CA HIS A 87 -1.61 -10.64 20.62
C HIS A 87 -1.32 -10.05 19.23
N LEU A 88 -1.16 -10.89 18.21
CA LEU A 88 -0.76 -10.49 16.86
C LEU A 88 -1.91 -10.52 15.85
N GLY A 89 -2.98 -11.27 16.11
CA GLY A 89 -4.06 -11.49 15.13
C GLY A 89 -4.63 -10.19 14.57
N ARG A 90 -4.98 -9.23 15.44
CA ARG A 90 -5.51 -7.92 14.99
C ARG A 90 -4.49 -7.12 14.18
N ILE A 91 -3.19 -7.22 14.48
CA ILE A 91 -2.14 -6.51 13.74
C ILE A 91 -2.01 -7.14 12.35
N ILE A 92 -1.96 -8.47 12.29
CA ILE A 92 -1.90 -9.24 11.04
C ILE A 92 -3.11 -8.94 10.15
N ASP A 93 -4.33 -8.93 10.70
CA ASP A 93 -5.55 -8.61 9.95
C ASP A 93 -5.51 -7.20 9.33
N LYS A 94 -5.03 -6.21 10.10
CA LYS A 94 -4.86 -4.84 9.61
C LYS A 94 -3.84 -4.77 8.48
N ILE A 95 -2.71 -5.46 8.62
CA ILE A 95 -1.67 -5.53 7.59
C ILE A 95 -2.23 -6.18 6.32
N ALA A 96 -2.92 -7.31 6.45
CA ALA A 96 -3.52 -8.03 5.34
C ALA A 96 -4.53 -7.16 4.58
N ALA A 97 -5.43 -6.46 5.29
CA ALA A 97 -6.40 -5.57 4.67
C ALA A 97 -5.74 -4.42 3.87
N LYS A 98 -4.63 -3.86 4.39
CA LYS A 98 -3.89 -2.80 3.70
C LYS A 98 -3.16 -3.31 2.46
N TYR A 99 -2.52 -4.48 2.54
CA TYR A 99 -1.92 -5.11 1.35
C TYR A 99 -2.97 -5.42 0.29
N GLN A 100 -4.13 -5.95 0.69
CA GLN A 100 -5.23 -6.22 -0.23
C GLN A 100 -5.68 -4.92 -0.94
N ARG A 101 -5.84 -3.82 -0.20
CA ARG A 101 -6.18 -2.51 -0.80
C ARG A 101 -5.09 -2.02 -1.76
N SER A 102 -3.82 -2.18 -1.40
CA SER A 102 -2.68 -1.80 -2.26
C SER A 102 -2.70 -2.56 -3.59
N VAL A 103 -2.98 -3.87 -3.56
CA VAL A 103 -3.11 -4.70 -4.78
C VAL A 103 -4.25 -4.23 -5.68
N TYR A 104 -5.40 -3.86 -5.12
CA TYR A 104 -6.52 -3.32 -5.90
C TYR A 104 -6.16 -1.96 -6.53
N LEU A 105 -5.55 -1.06 -5.75
CA LEU A 105 -5.08 0.24 -6.27
C LEU A 105 -4.08 0.05 -7.41
N ASP A 106 -3.18 -0.92 -7.32
CA ASP A 106 -2.22 -1.22 -8.39
C ASP A 106 -2.88 -1.70 -9.68
N ALA A 107 -3.98 -2.46 -9.57
CA ALA A 107 -4.76 -2.84 -10.74
C ALA A 107 -5.46 -1.63 -11.37
N ASP A 108 -6.08 -0.78 -10.55
CA ASP A 108 -6.82 0.39 -11.03
C ASP A 108 -5.90 1.48 -11.60
N MET A 109 -4.77 1.74 -10.94
CA MET A 109 -3.75 2.65 -11.43
C MET A 109 -3.17 2.19 -12.78
N ARG A 110 -2.97 0.89 -13.00
CA ARG A 110 -2.53 0.37 -14.30
C ARG A 110 -3.55 0.63 -15.40
N LYS A 111 -4.84 0.40 -15.12
CA LYS A 111 -5.94 0.70 -16.07
C LYS A 111 -6.03 2.19 -16.37
N LEU A 112 -6.04 3.03 -15.33
CA LEU A 112 -6.08 4.48 -15.47
C LEU A 112 -4.88 5.00 -16.27
N LYS A 113 -3.68 4.47 -16.02
CA LYS A 113 -2.49 4.85 -16.79
C LYS A 113 -2.67 4.56 -18.28
N ALA A 114 -3.18 3.38 -18.63
CA ALA A 114 -3.42 3.03 -20.03
C ALA A 114 -4.44 3.98 -20.71
N VAL A 115 -5.50 4.36 -19.99
CA VAL A 115 -6.49 5.34 -20.46
C VAL A 115 -5.85 6.71 -20.64
N ILE A 116 -5.05 7.18 -19.68
CA ILE A 116 -4.35 8.47 -19.74
C ILE A 116 -3.35 8.49 -20.91
N ASP A 117 -2.54 7.44 -21.06
CA ASP A 117 -1.55 7.34 -22.14
C ASP A 117 -2.25 7.42 -23.52
N LYS A 118 -3.38 6.73 -23.68
CA LYS A 118 -4.21 6.81 -24.90
C LYS A 118 -4.76 8.21 -25.13
N GLY A 119 -5.36 8.83 -24.12
CA GLY A 119 -5.93 10.17 -24.24
C GLY A 119 -4.87 11.25 -24.56
N ILE A 120 -3.65 11.10 -24.02
CA ILE A 120 -2.51 11.97 -24.37
C ILE A 120 -2.12 11.77 -25.84
N ALA A 121 -2.04 10.53 -26.32
CA ALA A 121 -1.71 10.24 -27.71
C ALA A 121 -2.73 10.85 -28.69
N GLU A 122 -4.02 10.73 -28.38
CA GLU A 122 -5.12 11.33 -29.15
C GLU A 122 -5.01 12.86 -29.17
N THR A 123 -4.89 13.49 -27.99
CA THR A 123 -4.74 14.96 -27.86
C THR A 123 -3.52 15.47 -28.65
N ASN A 124 -2.40 14.73 -28.62
CA ASN A 124 -1.18 15.08 -29.35
C ASN A 124 -1.28 14.87 -30.87
N SER A 125 -2.12 13.93 -31.30
CA SER A 125 -2.42 13.71 -32.72
C SER A 125 -3.25 14.88 -33.25
N GLU A 126 -4.31 15.25 -32.54
CA GLU A 126 -5.18 16.38 -32.87
C GLU A 126 -4.41 17.71 -32.95
N ALA A 127 -3.58 17.99 -31.94
CA ALA A 127 -2.74 19.19 -31.94
C ALA A 127 -1.73 19.21 -33.11
N GLY A 128 -1.20 18.05 -33.49
CA GLY A 128 -0.31 17.92 -34.65
C GLY A 128 -1.03 18.12 -35.98
N ALA A 129 -2.24 17.58 -36.12
CA ALA A 129 -3.05 17.74 -37.31
C ALA A 129 -3.52 19.19 -37.50
N ALA A 130 -3.94 19.85 -36.40
CA ALA A 130 -4.31 21.27 -36.40
C ALA A 130 -3.14 22.17 -36.81
N ALA A 131 -1.93 21.90 -36.30
CA ALA A 131 -0.73 22.63 -36.69
C ALA A 131 -0.36 22.43 -38.17
N ALA A 132 -0.59 21.24 -38.73
CA ALA A 132 -0.31 20.93 -40.14
C ALA A 132 -1.34 21.52 -41.13
N THR A 133 -2.54 21.87 -40.67
CA THR A 133 -3.59 22.52 -41.50
C THR A 133 -3.55 24.04 -41.43
N SER A 134 -2.83 24.62 -40.47
CA SER A 134 -2.61 26.06 -40.32
C SER A 134 -1.33 26.59 -41.01
N VAL A 135 -0.63 25.73 -41.75
CA VAL A 135 0.53 26.05 -42.61
C VAL A 135 0.09 25.95 -44.07
#